data_AF-A0A496VWY7-F1
#
_entry.id   AF-A0A496VWY7-F1
#
_cell.length_a   1.000
_cell.length_b   1.000
_cell.length_c   1.000
_cell.angle_alpha   90.00
_cell.angle_beta   90.00
_cell.angle_gamma   90.00
#
_symmetry.space_group_name_H-M   'P 1'
#
loop_
_entity.id
_entity.type
_entity.pdbx_description
1 polymer ?
#
loop_
_entity_poly.entity_id
_entity_poly.type
_entity_poly.pdbx_seq_one_letter_code
_entity_poly.pdbx_strand_id
1 'polypeptide(L)'
;MKYSALTWVKATIDESLKQTRQALEQFVEYPSDTSPLQQCAVWLHEIQGALSVLELQTAALLVQNVELTIKSLLAGKIENNESTYDVLMRALIQLPNYLDHLAIVQRDIPLALLPLLNDLRSKRKQAALAANTLFTPDLSVTIPKQKTVNLPNENLKKYMQQMRLAYQKGLATLIKNPKQPQEGLKFIYTV
;
A
#
# COMPACT_ATOMS: atom_id res chain seq x y z
N MET A 1 -6.39 17.67 -4.00
CA MET A 1 -7.48 17.60 -2.99
C MET A 1 -7.24 16.52 -1.93
N LYS A 2 -6.84 15.27 -2.27
CA LYS A 2 -6.62 14.17 -1.30
C LYS A 2 -5.78 14.53 -0.06
N TYR A 3 -4.63 15.18 -0.25
CA TYR A 3 -3.68 15.45 0.84
C TYR A 3 -4.11 16.56 1.81
N SER A 4 -4.95 17.52 1.36
CA SER A 4 -5.44 18.60 2.22
C SER A 4 -6.55 18.14 3.17
N ALA A 5 -7.36 17.17 2.73
CA ALA A 5 -8.37 16.52 3.58
C ALA A 5 -7.73 15.57 4.60
N LEU A 6 -6.63 14.90 4.22
CA LEU A 6 -5.87 14.05 5.13
C LEU A 6 -5.35 14.82 6.35
N THR A 7 -4.80 16.03 6.17
CA THR A 7 -4.27 16.84 7.28
C THR A 7 -5.34 17.14 8.34
N TRP A 8 -6.60 17.30 7.93
CA TRP A 8 -7.70 17.59 8.84
C TRP A 8 -8.21 16.33 9.57
N VAL A 9 -8.32 15.21 8.86
CA VAL A 9 -8.80 13.94 9.44
C VAL A 9 -7.71 13.23 10.26
N LYS A 10 -6.44 13.54 10.02
CA LYS A 10 -5.28 12.91 10.68
C LYS A 10 -5.34 13.02 12.20
N ALA A 11 -5.61 14.20 12.76
CA ALA A 11 -5.64 14.38 14.21
C ALA A 11 -6.69 13.47 14.87
N THR A 12 -7.84 13.30 14.23
CA THR A 12 -8.89 12.38 14.68
C THR A 12 -8.43 10.93 14.57
N ILE A 13 -7.83 10.53 13.44
CA ILE A 13 -7.30 9.17 13.25
C ILE A 13 -6.21 8.86 14.28
N ASP A 14 -5.28 9.78 14.52
CA ASP A 14 -4.16 9.60 15.45
C ASP A 14 -4.66 9.39 16.89
N GLU A 15 -5.66 10.17 17.31
CA GLU A 15 -6.28 10.00 18.62
C GLU A 15 -7.03 8.67 18.71
N SER A 16 -7.85 8.30 17.72
CA SER A 16 -8.54 7.00 17.72
C SER A 16 -7.56 5.82 17.71
N LEU A 17 -6.44 5.92 17.00
CA LEU A 17 -5.38 4.90 17.02
C LEU A 17 -4.69 4.83 18.38
N LYS A 18 -4.49 5.96 19.05
CA LYS A 18 -3.97 5.99 20.42
C LYS A 18 -4.91 5.31 21.40
N GLN A 19 -6.20 5.61 21.35
CA GLN A 19 -7.23 4.94 22.16
C GLN A 19 -7.26 3.44 21.88
N THR A 20 -7.15 3.04 20.61
CA THR A 20 -7.08 1.62 20.20
C THR A 20 -5.86 0.91 20.80
N ARG A 21 -4.69 1.55 20.83
CA ARG A 21 -3.49 0.97 21.46
C ARG A 21 -3.67 0.79 22.97
N GLN A 22 -4.20 1.80 23.66
CA GLN A 22 -4.44 1.74 25.11
C GLN A 22 -5.45 0.64 25.48
N ALA A 23 -6.53 0.52 24.71
CA ALA A 23 -7.51 -0.55 24.92
C ALA A 23 -6.93 -1.95 24.62
N LEU A 24 -6.03 -2.07 23.63
CA LEU A 24 -5.30 -3.31 23.38
C LEU A 24 -4.36 -3.66 24.54
N GLU A 25 -3.62 -2.69 25.08
CA GLU A 25 -2.76 -2.88 26.26
C GLU A 25 -3.58 -3.33 27.48
N GLN A 26 -4.71 -2.68 27.73
CA GLN A 26 -5.63 -3.06 28.81
C GLN A 26 -6.13 -4.52 28.67
N PHE A 27 -6.42 -4.96 27.44
CA PHE A 27 -6.80 -6.35 27.19
C PHE A 27 -5.67 -7.33 27.48
N VAL A 28 -4.42 -6.98 27.16
CA VAL A 28 -3.24 -7.82 27.45
C VAL A 28 -3.06 -7.98 28.95
N GLU A 29 -3.27 -6.92 29.74
CA GLU A 29 -3.21 -6.97 31.20
C GLU A 29 -4.35 -7.80 31.81
N TYR A 30 -5.55 -7.70 31.25
CA TYR A 30 -6.75 -8.40 31.74
C TYR A 30 -7.50 -9.15 30.63
N PRO A 31 -6.98 -10.30 30.13
CA PRO A 31 -7.57 -11.01 28.98
C PRO A 31 -8.98 -11.56 29.19
N SER A 32 -9.44 -11.63 30.44
CA SER A 32 -10.80 -12.06 30.80
C SER A 32 -11.87 -11.03 30.42
N ASP A 33 -11.52 -9.74 30.31
CA ASP A 33 -12.45 -8.69 29.88
C ASP A 33 -12.24 -8.38 28.40
N THR A 34 -13.17 -8.81 27.56
CA THR A 34 -13.10 -8.58 26.11
C THR A 34 -13.61 -7.21 25.67
N SER A 35 -14.20 -6.42 26.57
CA SER A 35 -14.82 -5.12 26.25
C SER A 35 -13.84 -4.14 25.54
N PRO A 36 -12.56 -4.02 25.96
CA PRO A 36 -11.59 -3.17 25.28
C PRO A 36 -11.36 -3.58 23.81
N LEU A 37 -11.25 -4.89 23.52
CA LEU A 37 -11.08 -5.38 22.14
C LEU A 37 -12.31 -5.14 21.27
N GLN A 38 -13.52 -5.25 21.83
CA GLN A 38 -14.76 -4.94 21.11
C GLN A 38 -14.77 -3.47 20.70
N GLN A 39 -14.36 -2.58 21.60
CA GLN A 39 -14.25 -1.16 21.32
C GLN A 39 -13.16 -0.85 20.27
N CYS A 40 -12.00 -1.53 20.33
CA CYS A 40 -10.97 -1.45 19.30
C CYS A 40 -11.53 -1.76 17.90
N ALA A 41 -12.36 -2.80 17.78
CA ALA A 41 -12.95 -3.18 16.50
C ALA A 41 -13.85 -2.08 15.92
N VAL A 42 -14.58 -1.35 16.76
CA VAL A 42 -15.43 -0.22 16.34
C VAL A 42 -14.58 0.94 15.82
N TRP A 43 -13.59 1.39 16.60
CA TRP A 43 -12.73 2.50 16.18
C TRP A 43 -11.95 2.19 14.90
N LEU A 44 -11.43 0.96 14.77
CA LEU A 44 -10.74 0.54 13.55
C LEU A 44 -11.66 0.54 12.33
N HIS A 45 -12.92 0.13 12.50
CA HIS A 45 -13.90 0.17 11.42
C HIS A 45 -14.15 1.61 10.94
N GLU A 46 -14.31 2.54 11.87
CA GLU A 46 -14.50 3.97 11.56
C GLU A 46 -13.28 4.57 10.85
N ILE A 47 -12.07 4.27 11.34
CA ILE A 47 -10.82 4.71 10.71
C ILE A 47 -10.71 4.14 9.28
N GLN A 48 -11.05 2.86 9.09
CA GLN A 48 -11.05 2.22 7.77
C GLN A 48 -12.02 2.91 6.80
N GLY A 49 -13.22 3.26 7.28
CA GLY A 49 -14.19 4.03 6.50
C GLY A 49 -13.64 5.40 6.10
N ALA A 50 -13.08 6.15 7.04
CA ALA A 50 -12.49 7.46 6.79
C ALA A 50 -11.35 7.41 5.75
N LEU A 51 -10.44 6.45 5.88
CA LEU A 51 -9.34 6.26 4.92
C LEU A 51 -9.84 5.86 3.52
N SER A 52 -10.93 5.09 3.46
CA SER A 52 -11.54 4.68 2.19
C SER A 52 -12.16 5.85 1.45
N VAL A 53 -12.85 6.76 2.15
CA VAL A 53 -13.41 8.00 1.58
C VAL A 53 -12.31 8.92 1.04
N LEU A 54 -11.13 8.93 1.69
CA LEU A 54 -9.95 9.66 1.22
C LEU A 54 -9.20 8.96 0.08
N GLU A 55 -9.69 7.81 -0.39
CA GLU A 55 -9.07 6.94 -1.40
C GLU A 55 -7.64 6.50 -1.02
N LEU A 56 -7.37 6.36 0.28
CA LEU A 56 -6.10 5.86 0.83
C LEU A 56 -6.18 4.34 1.01
N GLN A 57 -6.26 3.63 -0.12
CA GLN A 57 -6.60 2.21 -0.18
C GLN A 57 -5.63 1.32 0.62
N THR A 58 -4.32 1.55 0.53
CA THR A 58 -3.33 0.72 1.24
C THR A 58 -3.42 0.90 2.76
N ALA A 59 -3.61 2.14 3.23
CA ALA A 59 -3.80 2.42 4.64
C ALA A 59 -5.10 1.79 5.16
N ALA A 60 -6.20 1.93 4.40
CA ALA A 60 -7.48 1.29 4.71
C ALA A 60 -7.36 -0.24 4.77
N LEU A 61 -6.59 -0.84 3.86
CA LEU A 61 -6.32 -2.29 3.85
C LEU A 61 -5.55 -2.74 5.10
N LEU A 62 -4.56 -1.95 5.57
CA LEU A 62 -3.85 -2.26 6.81
C LEU A 62 -4.81 -2.24 8.01
N VAL A 63 -5.61 -1.18 8.15
CA VAL A 63 -6.59 -1.05 9.24
C VAL A 63 -7.60 -2.20 9.23
N GLN A 64 -8.11 -2.55 8.05
CA GLN A 64 -8.99 -3.71 7.90
C GLN A 64 -8.31 -5.01 8.37
N ASN A 65 -7.03 -5.23 8.06
CA ASN A 65 -6.32 -6.42 8.51
C ASN A 65 -6.08 -6.40 10.03
N VAL A 66 -5.86 -5.23 10.65
CA VAL A 66 -5.78 -5.10 12.12
C VAL A 66 -7.13 -5.45 12.73
N GLU A 67 -8.22 -4.86 12.24
CA GLU A 67 -9.59 -5.10 12.69
C GLU A 67 -9.97 -6.59 12.59
N LEU A 68 -9.69 -7.24 11.46
CA LEU A 68 -9.93 -8.67 11.27
C LEU A 68 -9.11 -9.54 12.23
N THR A 69 -7.90 -9.12 12.58
CA THR A 69 -7.07 -9.85 13.57
C THR A 69 -7.67 -9.73 14.96
N ILE A 70 -8.09 -8.52 15.36
CA ILE A 70 -8.79 -8.29 16.63
C ILE A 70 -10.10 -9.08 16.70
N LYS A 71 -10.91 -9.06 15.64
CA LYS A 71 -12.15 -9.87 15.57
C LYS A 71 -11.87 -11.38 15.65
N SER A 72 -10.77 -11.83 15.06
CA SER A 72 -10.37 -13.25 15.15
C SER A 72 -9.89 -13.62 16.54
N LEU A 73 -9.22 -12.70 17.25
CA LEU A 73 -8.79 -12.85 18.64
C LEU A 73 -10.00 -12.94 19.58
N LEU A 74 -10.97 -12.03 19.43
CA LEU A 74 -12.24 -12.04 20.15
C LEU A 74 -13.02 -13.34 19.95
N ALA A 75 -12.99 -13.90 18.74
CA ALA A 75 -13.66 -15.15 18.42
C ALA A 75 -12.86 -16.41 18.83
N GLY A 76 -11.70 -16.27 19.45
CA GLY A 76 -10.82 -17.39 19.83
C GLY A 76 -10.27 -18.19 18.64
N LYS A 77 -10.25 -17.59 17.43
CA LYS A 77 -9.82 -18.27 16.19
C LYS A 77 -8.30 -18.23 15.96
N ILE A 78 -7.60 -17.36 16.70
CA ILE A 78 -6.15 -17.21 16.64
C ILE A 78 -5.57 -17.25 18.06
N GLU A 79 -4.27 -17.47 18.14
CA GLU A 79 -3.56 -17.54 19.42
C GLU A 79 -3.53 -16.17 20.10
N ASN A 80 -3.99 -16.15 21.35
CA ASN A 80 -3.79 -15.06 22.29
C ASN A 80 -2.39 -15.20 22.92
N ASN A 81 -1.37 -14.66 22.24
CA ASN A 81 0.01 -14.68 22.70
C ASN A 81 0.74 -13.37 22.37
N GLU A 82 1.88 -13.14 23.01
CA GLU A 82 2.76 -11.98 22.81
C GLU A 82 3.03 -11.72 21.33
N SER A 83 3.27 -12.78 20.55
CA SER A 83 3.57 -12.65 19.13
C SER A 83 2.43 -12.04 18.30
N THR A 84 1.16 -12.27 18.66
CA THR A 84 -0.01 -11.66 18.02
C THR A 84 -0.10 -10.19 18.41
N TYR A 85 0.10 -9.89 19.69
CA TYR A 85 0.09 -8.52 20.20
C TYR A 85 1.18 -7.65 19.59
N ASP A 86 2.39 -8.18 19.46
CA ASP A 86 3.51 -7.47 18.84
C ASP A 86 3.19 -7.05 17.40
N VAL A 87 2.54 -7.92 16.63
CA VAL A 87 2.17 -7.61 15.24
C VAL A 87 1.06 -6.55 15.21
N LEU A 88 0.05 -6.67 16.07
CA LEU A 88 -1.03 -5.68 16.20
C LEU A 88 -0.48 -4.30 16.59
N MET A 89 0.36 -4.25 17.63
CA MET A 89 0.94 -3.01 18.14
C MET A 89 1.86 -2.35 17.11
N ARG A 90 2.72 -3.13 16.43
CA ARG A 90 3.54 -2.62 15.32
C ARG A 90 2.70 -2.02 14.21
N ALA A 91 1.59 -2.64 13.83
CA ALA A 91 0.70 -2.09 12.81
C ALA A 91 0.06 -0.76 13.26
N LEU A 92 -0.39 -0.67 14.51
CA LEU A 92 -0.99 0.54 15.10
C LEU A 92 0.02 1.69 15.31
N ILE A 93 1.31 1.38 15.46
CA ILE A 93 2.40 2.36 15.55
C ILE A 93 2.87 2.80 14.15
N GLN A 94 2.94 1.88 13.19
CA GLN A 94 3.44 2.18 11.84
C GLN A 94 2.43 3.00 11.03
N LEU A 95 1.14 2.81 11.23
CA LEU A 95 0.10 3.49 10.45
C LEU A 95 0.17 5.03 10.57
N PRO A 96 0.26 5.65 11.76
CA PRO A 96 0.45 7.10 11.87
C PRO A 96 1.67 7.60 11.10
N ASN A 97 2.82 6.92 11.26
CA ASN A 97 4.07 7.27 10.57
C ASN A 97 3.92 7.22 9.04
N TYR A 98 3.18 6.23 8.55
CA TYR A 98 2.88 6.10 7.12
C TYR A 98 2.00 7.26 6.62
N LEU A 99 0.97 7.64 7.39
CA LEU A 99 0.11 8.78 7.05
C LEU A 99 0.87 10.11 7.10
N ASP A 100 1.78 10.29 8.07
CA ASP A 100 2.69 11.44 8.15
C ASP A 100 3.56 11.56 6.90
N HIS A 101 4.21 10.46 6.52
CA HIS A 101 5.03 10.44 5.31
C HIS A 101 4.20 10.75 4.05
N LEU A 102 2.99 10.19 3.95
CA LEU A 102 2.09 10.42 2.83
C LEU A 102 1.61 11.88 2.77
N ALA A 103 1.37 12.53 3.91
CA ALA A 103 0.99 13.93 3.99
C ALA A 103 2.13 14.87 3.54
N ILE A 104 3.38 14.56 3.92
CA ILE A 104 4.56 15.38 3.61
C ILE A 104 5.02 15.19 2.17
N VAL A 105 5.26 13.94 1.77
CA VAL A 105 5.88 13.60 0.49
C VAL A 105 4.86 13.58 -0.66
N GLN A 106 3.56 13.56 -0.33
CA GLN A 106 2.44 13.46 -1.28
C GLN A 106 2.61 12.32 -2.29
N ARG A 107 3.32 11.27 -1.86
CA ARG A 107 3.58 10.08 -2.66
C ARG A 107 3.28 8.86 -1.81
N ASP A 108 2.36 8.05 -2.30
CA ASP A 108 2.04 6.78 -1.68
C ASP A 108 3.12 5.73 -1.99
N ILE A 109 3.52 4.95 -0.98
CA ILE A 109 4.48 3.84 -1.11
C ILE A 109 3.85 2.59 -0.49
N PRO A 110 2.92 1.93 -1.20
CA PRO A 110 2.16 0.81 -0.64
C PRO A 110 3.02 -0.35 -0.14
N LEU A 111 4.16 -0.58 -0.80
CA LEU A 111 5.09 -1.67 -0.47
C LEU A 111 5.69 -1.53 0.94
N ALA A 112 5.70 -0.33 1.53
CA ALA A 112 6.17 -0.14 2.90
C ALA A 112 5.30 -0.87 3.94
N LEU A 113 4.02 -1.12 3.64
CA LEU A 113 3.09 -1.80 4.53
C LEU A 113 2.97 -3.31 4.26
N LEU A 114 3.54 -3.80 3.16
CA LEU A 114 3.44 -5.19 2.75
C LEU A 114 3.95 -6.19 3.82
N PRO A 115 5.08 -5.96 4.49
CA PRO A 115 5.54 -6.87 5.55
C PRO A 115 4.52 -7.00 6.68
N LEU A 116 4.01 -5.89 7.20
CA LEU A 116 3.01 -5.88 8.28
C LEU A 116 1.68 -6.52 7.86
N LEU A 117 1.23 -6.28 6.63
CA LEU A 117 0.06 -6.96 6.08
C LEU A 117 0.24 -8.47 6.09
N ASN A 118 1.41 -8.96 5.68
CA ASN A 118 1.72 -10.38 5.66
C ASN A 118 1.86 -10.96 7.07
N ASP A 119 2.43 -10.22 8.01
CA ASP A 119 2.52 -10.64 9.41
C ASP A 119 1.11 -10.80 10.02
N LEU A 120 0.21 -9.83 9.82
CA LEU A 120 -1.18 -9.91 10.28
C LEU A 120 -1.93 -11.09 9.66
N ARG A 121 -1.73 -11.32 8.35
CA ARG A 121 -2.33 -12.45 7.63
C ARG A 121 -1.80 -13.79 8.13
N SER A 122 -0.52 -13.87 8.47
CA SER A 122 0.11 -15.08 9.00
C SER A 122 -0.52 -15.50 10.33
N LYS A 123 -0.83 -14.54 11.24
CA LYS A 123 -1.53 -14.81 12.50
C LYS A 123 -2.90 -15.44 12.29
N ARG A 124 -3.58 -15.09 11.20
CA ARG A 124 -4.87 -15.67 10.81
C ARG A 124 -4.75 -16.86 9.84
N LYS A 125 -3.53 -17.40 9.64
CA LYS A 125 -3.24 -18.51 8.71
C LYS A 125 -3.70 -18.24 7.27
N GLN A 126 -3.63 -16.98 6.83
CA GLN A 126 -3.96 -16.56 5.47
C GLN A 126 -2.70 -16.51 4.59
N ALA A 127 -2.87 -16.77 3.29
CA ALA A 127 -1.79 -16.68 2.31
C ALA A 127 -1.19 -15.26 2.25
N ALA A 128 0.13 -15.15 2.16
CA ALA A 128 0.81 -13.86 2.00
C ALA A 128 0.37 -13.14 0.72
N LEU A 129 0.29 -11.82 0.80
CA LEU A 129 0.15 -10.94 -0.36
C LEU A 129 1.48 -10.84 -1.09
N ALA A 130 1.42 -10.87 -2.41
CA ALA A 130 2.56 -10.61 -3.28
C ALA A 130 2.68 -9.11 -3.58
N ALA A 131 3.90 -8.63 -3.85
CA ALA A 131 4.13 -7.20 -4.11
C ALA A 131 3.28 -6.64 -5.28
N ASN A 132 2.98 -7.48 -6.28
CA ASN A 132 2.15 -7.10 -7.43
C ASN A 132 0.68 -6.83 -7.07
N THR A 133 0.16 -7.33 -5.94
CA THR A 133 -1.24 -7.07 -5.55
C THR A 133 -1.45 -5.64 -5.09
N LEU A 134 -0.38 -4.95 -4.66
CA LEU A 134 -0.39 -3.53 -4.28
C LEU A 134 0.01 -2.61 -5.45
N PHE A 135 0.25 -3.17 -6.64
CA PHE A 135 0.59 -2.39 -7.82
C PHE A 135 -0.68 -1.96 -8.56
N THR A 136 -1.13 -0.74 -8.28
CA THR A 136 -2.29 -0.11 -8.94
C THR A 136 -1.83 1.05 -9.82
N PRO A 137 -1.26 0.78 -11.01
CA PRO A 137 -0.84 1.84 -11.92
C PRO A 137 -2.05 2.60 -12.45
N ASP A 138 -1.87 3.90 -12.71
CA ASP A 138 -2.85 4.68 -13.44
C ASP A 138 -2.86 4.25 -14.91
N LEU A 139 -3.92 3.53 -15.31
CA LEU A 139 -4.12 3.07 -16.67
C LEU A 139 -4.87 4.08 -17.54
N SER A 140 -5.28 5.23 -16.99
CA SER A 140 -5.95 6.29 -17.75
C SER A 140 -4.99 7.08 -18.66
N VAL A 141 -3.68 6.83 -18.54
CA VAL A 141 -2.65 7.48 -19.35
C VAL A 141 -2.82 7.08 -20.81
N THR A 142 -2.95 8.08 -21.69
CA THR A 142 -3.07 7.89 -23.13
C THR A 142 -1.84 7.14 -23.66
N ILE A 143 -2.06 5.95 -24.22
CA ILE A 143 -1.00 5.22 -24.91
C ILE A 143 -0.63 6.01 -26.17
N PRO A 144 0.64 6.43 -26.33
CA PRO A 144 1.05 7.15 -27.52
C PRO A 144 0.84 6.28 -28.76
N LYS A 145 0.24 6.88 -29.79
CA LYS A 145 -0.03 6.22 -31.06
C LYS A 145 1.28 5.76 -31.70
N GLN A 146 1.48 4.45 -31.76
CA GLN A 146 2.62 3.86 -32.47
C GLN A 146 2.35 3.91 -33.98
N LYS A 147 3.35 4.34 -34.76
CA LYS A 147 3.28 4.23 -36.22
C LYS A 147 3.40 2.75 -36.59
N THR A 148 2.43 2.22 -37.32
CA THR A 148 2.55 0.90 -37.93
C THR A 148 3.55 0.99 -39.07
N VAL A 149 4.63 0.21 -38.97
CA VAL A 149 5.70 0.21 -39.96
C VAL A 149 5.50 -0.98 -40.89
N ASN A 150 5.19 -0.70 -42.15
CA ASN A 150 5.08 -1.73 -43.19
C ASN A 150 6.38 -1.70 -44.02
N LEU A 151 7.31 -2.61 -43.72
CA LEU A 151 8.60 -2.74 -44.39
C LEU A 151 8.72 -4.11 -45.05
N PRO A 152 9.31 -4.21 -46.26
CA PRO A 152 9.65 -5.51 -46.87
C PRO A 152 10.63 -6.30 -46.00
N ASN A 153 10.51 -7.64 -46.01
CA ASN A 153 11.20 -8.57 -45.10
C ASN A 153 12.72 -8.36 -45.00
N GLU A 154 13.38 -7.93 -46.08
CA GLU A 154 14.83 -7.70 -46.12
C GLU A 154 15.30 -6.54 -45.22
N ASN A 155 14.48 -5.50 -45.08
CA ASN A 155 14.79 -4.32 -44.25
C ASN A 155 14.27 -4.45 -42.82
N LEU A 156 13.37 -5.41 -42.58
CA LEU A 156 12.73 -5.65 -41.30
C LEU A 156 13.76 -6.03 -40.21
N LYS A 157 14.77 -6.83 -40.57
CA LYS A 157 15.83 -7.25 -39.63
C LYS A 157 16.69 -6.06 -39.17
N LYS A 158 17.08 -5.17 -40.09
CA LYS A 158 17.86 -3.96 -39.77
C LYS A 158 17.05 -2.99 -38.92
N TYR A 159 15.78 -2.80 -39.28
CA TYR A 159 14.86 -1.94 -38.54
C TYR A 159 14.59 -2.45 -37.11
N MET A 160 14.38 -3.76 -36.94
CA MET A 160 14.22 -4.39 -35.63
C MET A 160 15.47 -4.21 -34.74
N GLN A 161 16.68 -4.31 -35.31
CA GLN A 161 17.91 -4.08 -34.57
C GLN A 161 18.03 -2.63 -34.08
N GLN A 162 17.67 -1.65 -34.92
CA GLN A 162 17.64 -0.24 -34.55
C GLN A 162 16.60 0.05 -33.47
N MET A 163 15.37 -0.48 -33.61
CA MET A 163 14.33 -0.35 -32.58
C MET A 163 14.75 -0.99 -31.26
N ARG A 164 15.36 -2.18 -31.28
CA ARG A 164 15.85 -2.85 -30.07
C ARG A 164 16.90 -2.01 -29.35
N LEU A 165 17.86 -1.45 -30.08
CA LEU A 165 18.90 -0.58 -29.51
C LEU A 165 18.29 0.69 -28.91
N ALA A 166 17.37 1.33 -29.61
CA ALA A 166 16.68 2.53 -29.15
C ALA A 166 15.82 2.25 -27.92
N TYR A 167 15.13 1.11 -27.90
CA TYR A 167 14.36 0.62 -26.74
C TYR A 167 15.26 0.35 -25.54
N GLN A 168 16.35 -0.42 -25.71
CA GLN A 168 17.28 -0.73 -24.62
C GLN A 168 17.92 0.53 -24.03
N LYS A 169 18.34 1.47 -24.89
CA LYS A 169 18.90 2.75 -24.45
C LYS A 169 17.86 3.59 -23.73
N GLY A 170 16.65 3.72 -24.29
CA GLY A 170 15.56 4.47 -23.68
C GLY A 170 15.11 3.91 -22.33
N LEU A 171 15.00 2.58 -22.22
CA LEU A 171 14.64 1.89 -20.99
C LEU A 171 15.74 2.03 -19.93
N ALA A 172 17.01 1.88 -20.30
CA ALA A 172 18.13 2.12 -19.39
C ALA A 172 18.14 3.56 -18.87
N THR A 173 17.87 4.55 -19.71
CA THR A 173 17.75 5.97 -19.29
C THR A 173 16.57 6.18 -18.35
N LEU A 174 15.41 5.56 -18.61
CA LEU A 174 14.23 5.60 -17.74
C LEU A 174 14.51 5.02 -16.36
N ILE A 175 15.17 3.86 -16.29
CA ILE A 175 15.52 3.21 -15.01
C ILE A 175 16.52 4.07 -14.24
N LYS A 176 17.52 4.64 -14.91
CA LYS A 176 18.55 5.49 -14.26
C LYS A 176 17.98 6.83 -13.79
N ASN A 177 17.07 7.43 -14.55
CA ASN A 177 16.53 8.77 -14.30
C ASN A 177 14.99 8.77 -14.23
N PRO A 178 14.39 8.15 -13.20
CA PRO A 178 12.94 8.01 -13.10
C PRO A 178 12.20 9.35 -12.94
N LYS A 179 12.88 10.43 -12.53
CA LYS A 179 12.31 11.77 -12.40
C LYS A 179 12.20 12.53 -13.74
N GLN A 180 12.92 12.08 -14.79
CA GLN A 180 12.92 12.71 -16.11
C GLN A 180 12.62 11.65 -17.20
N PRO A 181 11.43 11.03 -17.18
CA PRO A 181 11.11 9.92 -18.07
C PRO A 181 11.06 10.33 -19.55
N GLN A 182 10.86 11.62 -19.84
CA GLN A 182 10.73 12.12 -21.20
C GLN A 182 11.97 11.88 -22.06
N GLU A 183 13.18 11.89 -21.49
CA GLU A 183 14.41 11.63 -22.25
C GLU A 183 14.52 10.18 -22.72
N GLY A 184 14.21 9.23 -21.83
CA GLY A 184 14.19 7.82 -22.19
C GLY A 184 13.03 7.48 -23.15
N LEU A 185 11.87 8.07 -22.93
CA LEU A 185 10.70 7.91 -23.82
C LEU A 185 10.98 8.45 -25.23
N LYS A 186 11.73 9.56 -25.37
CA LYS A 186 12.15 10.06 -26.69
C LYS A 186 12.87 9.00 -27.49
N PHE A 187 13.85 8.30 -26.90
CA PHE A 187 14.58 7.21 -27.57
C PHE A 187 13.65 6.07 -28.00
N ILE A 188 12.64 5.73 -27.19
CA ILE A 188 11.68 4.67 -27.51
C ILE A 188 10.78 5.05 -28.69
N TYR A 189 10.49 6.34 -28.89
CA TYR A 189 9.60 6.84 -29.95
C TYR A 189 10.31 7.42 -31.18
N THR A 190 11.66 7.46 -31.22
CA THR A 190 12.39 8.10 -32.33
C THR A 190 12.62 7.22 -33.55
N VAL A 191 12.47 5.89 -33.41
CA VAL A 191 12.71 4.90 -34.47
C VAL A 191 11.37 4.41 -35.00
#